data_AF-A0AAD7Y8R8-F1
#
_entry.id   AF-A0AAD7Y8R8-F1
#
_cell.length_a   1.000
_cell.length_b   1.000
_cell.length_c   1.000
_cell.angle_alpha   90.00
_cell.angle_beta   90.00
_cell.angle_gamma   90.00
#
_symmetry.space_group_name_H-M   'P 1'
#
loop_
_entity.id
_entity.type
_entity.pdbx_description
1 polymer ?
#
loop_
_entity_poly.entity_id
_entity_poly.type
_entity_poly.pdbx_seq_one_letter_code
_entity_poly.pdbx_strand_id
1 'polypeptide(L)'
;MSDVSEITSHMYSLPAEILLNIFIYLPAKDLTRCREVCVRWNLTIDGLARSDDLWSKHCKDDFSNIWAVARRKAKPGLLWYNLYRSLSLWRKIAVSREDTDEFSSASCMDEEIRDFVILGNGVLGVHKKAAIVYYDIETLQESKRGPITGDYSRYTENDTVIVILNYHLHCFVIRKALFDKYQEESNVTFNNVKLYTLTDDALYFVNLEDEIFICNFDDKKLRAVFLKQSGDGIMSVGYSDGHLNILTFQRDIYTIVGKDLVYKCSLGPDSNLLHQLQKYNFLEQLDWRVYFQWMYVLNHAIPDGPLRDIIIIRPYGDVYFVGSNWGVLRIYYAPYSAGEFDIFNTQPVKQYNFMERSDCPVLSMCPILQVDVFEVEDGHTVFVAMPKKIAVLNFSHDFKETTSLQIMPYGEMQKVKWMKMNQICK
;
A
#
# COMPACT_ATOMS: atom_id res chain seq x y z
N MET A 1 -50.84 -14.67 -24.89
CA MET A 1 -50.04 -13.42 -24.99
C MET A 1 -50.28 -12.60 -23.74
N SER A 2 -49.86 -13.15 -22.60
CA SER A 2 -50.09 -12.62 -21.25
C SER A 2 -48.83 -11.89 -20.76
N ASP A 3 -49.03 -10.66 -20.30
CA ASP A 3 -48.35 -10.02 -19.16
C ASP A 3 -46.83 -9.97 -19.16
N VAL A 4 -46.25 -9.37 -20.22
CA VAL A 4 -44.88 -8.84 -20.16
C VAL A 4 -44.87 -7.34 -19.83
N SER A 5 -46.02 -6.66 -19.90
CA SER A 5 -46.14 -5.21 -19.63
C SER A 5 -46.33 -4.84 -18.15
N GLU A 6 -46.73 -5.78 -17.27
CA GLU A 6 -46.98 -5.49 -15.85
C GLU A 6 -45.74 -5.62 -14.96
N ILE A 7 -44.68 -6.29 -15.43
CA ILE A 7 -43.43 -6.46 -14.65
C ILE A 7 -42.53 -5.21 -14.76
N THR A 8 -42.72 -4.41 -15.80
CA THR A 8 -42.02 -3.14 -15.97
C THR A 8 -42.78 -2.02 -15.25
N SER A 9 -42.31 -1.65 -14.04
CA SER A 9 -42.21 -0.25 -13.57
C SER A 9 -42.64 0.06 -12.12
N HIS A 10 -42.73 -0.89 -11.18
CA HIS A 10 -42.96 -0.52 -9.77
C HIS A 10 -41.87 0.42 -9.22
N MET A 11 -40.62 0.24 -9.67
CA MET A 11 -39.49 1.09 -9.26
C MET A 11 -39.59 2.54 -9.76
N TYR A 12 -40.15 2.81 -10.95
CA TYR A 12 -40.27 4.20 -11.42
C TYR A 12 -41.35 4.99 -10.67
N SER A 13 -42.31 4.32 -10.02
CA SER A 13 -43.31 5.00 -9.19
C SER A 13 -42.84 5.30 -7.77
N LEU A 14 -41.75 4.67 -7.30
CA LEU A 14 -41.25 4.89 -5.95
C LEU A 14 -40.69 6.30 -5.79
N PRO A 15 -40.87 6.98 -4.64
CA PRO A 15 -40.18 8.23 -4.32
C PRO A 15 -38.65 8.07 -4.35
N ALA A 16 -37.92 9.17 -4.57
CA ALA A 16 -36.46 9.15 -4.66
C ALA A 16 -35.81 8.64 -3.37
N GLU A 17 -36.41 8.94 -2.22
CA GLU A 17 -35.97 8.50 -0.89
C GLU A 17 -36.07 6.98 -0.72
N ILE A 18 -37.13 6.37 -1.26
CA ILE A 18 -37.32 4.92 -1.22
C ILE A 18 -36.34 4.24 -2.19
N LEU A 19 -36.15 4.80 -3.39
CA LEU A 19 -35.14 4.32 -4.33
C LEU A 19 -33.74 4.40 -3.73
N LEU A 20 -33.42 5.50 -3.05
CA LEU A 20 -32.15 5.69 -2.38
C LEU A 20 -31.95 4.65 -1.26
N ASN A 21 -32.98 4.38 -0.46
CA ASN A 21 -32.95 3.32 0.56
C ASN A 21 -32.76 1.93 -0.04
N ILE A 22 -33.33 1.64 -1.22
CA ILE A 22 -33.10 0.37 -1.92
C ILE A 22 -31.64 0.29 -2.40
N PHE A 23 -31.15 1.34 -3.04
CA PHE A 23 -29.80 1.38 -3.61
C PHE A 23 -28.69 1.29 -2.55
N ILE A 24 -28.88 1.82 -1.34
CA ILE A 24 -27.90 1.70 -0.23
C ILE A 24 -27.55 0.24 0.11
N TYR A 25 -28.46 -0.71 -0.12
CA TYR A 25 -28.21 -2.12 0.16
C TYR A 25 -27.60 -2.89 -1.01
N LEU A 26 -27.41 -2.25 -2.17
CA LEU A 26 -26.81 -2.91 -3.32
C LEU A 26 -25.28 -2.90 -3.23
N PRO A 27 -24.60 -3.93 -3.75
CA PRO A 27 -23.17 -3.89 -3.99
C PRO A 27 -22.78 -2.76 -4.95
N ALA A 28 -21.60 -2.18 -4.79
CA ALA A 28 -21.12 -1.09 -5.64
C ALA A 28 -21.05 -1.46 -7.14
N LYS A 29 -20.77 -2.73 -7.47
CA LYS A 29 -20.82 -3.24 -8.85
C LYS A 29 -22.21 -3.14 -9.46
N ASP A 30 -23.25 -3.41 -8.68
CA ASP A 30 -24.63 -3.33 -9.13
C ASP A 30 -25.12 -1.89 -9.18
N LEU A 31 -24.67 -1.03 -8.25
CA LEU A 31 -24.91 0.43 -8.33
C LEU A 31 -24.42 1.00 -9.65
N THR A 32 -23.23 0.60 -10.11
CA THR A 32 -22.67 1.05 -11.40
C THR A 32 -23.59 0.67 -12.56
N ARG A 33 -24.13 -0.56 -12.57
CA ARG A 33 -25.09 -1.02 -13.58
C ARG A 33 -26.42 -0.27 -13.49
N CYS A 34 -26.91 -0.01 -12.27
CA CYS A 34 -28.15 0.73 -12.05
C CYS A 34 -28.08 2.17 -12.58
N ARG A 35 -26.90 2.79 -12.62
CA ARG A 35 -26.71 4.12 -13.23
C ARG A 35 -27.01 4.15 -14.73
N GLU A 36 -26.80 3.03 -15.42
CA GLU A 36 -27.02 2.92 -16.87
C GLU A 36 -28.49 2.70 -17.25
N VAL A 37 -29.36 2.39 -16.27
CA VAL A 37 -30.77 2.04 -16.52
C VAL A 37 -31.59 3.25 -16.98
N CYS A 38 -31.52 4.36 -16.26
CA CYS A 38 -32.19 5.60 -16.65
C CYS A 38 -31.60 6.82 -15.94
N VAL A 39 -31.86 8.02 -16.48
CA VAL A 39 -31.38 9.30 -15.93
C VAL A 39 -31.77 9.49 -14.46
N ARG A 40 -32.99 9.10 -14.08
CA ARG A 40 -33.47 9.25 -12.70
C ARG A 40 -32.67 8.39 -11.71
N TRP A 41 -32.38 7.14 -12.07
CA TRP A 41 -31.59 6.26 -11.23
C TRP A 41 -30.15 6.75 -11.14
N ASN A 42 -29.58 7.21 -12.26
CA ASN A 42 -28.26 7.83 -12.25
C ASN A 42 -28.18 8.98 -11.25
N LEU A 43 -29.12 9.94 -11.30
CA LEU A 43 -29.17 11.08 -10.37
C LEU A 43 -29.36 10.64 -8.91
N THR A 44 -30.18 9.61 -8.67
CA THR A 44 -30.43 9.10 -7.31
C THR A 44 -29.18 8.42 -6.74
N ILE A 45 -28.45 7.67 -7.58
CA ILE A 45 -27.20 6.99 -7.21
C ILE A 45 -26.05 7.99 -7.09
N ASP A 46 -25.98 9.02 -7.93
CA ASP A 46 -25.02 10.11 -7.77
C ASP A 46 -25.23 10.84 -6.43
N GLY A 47 -26.47 10.90 -5.94
CA GLY A 47 -26.76 11.34 -4.57
C GLY A 47 -26.07 10.49 -3.49
N LEU A 48 -25.87 9.19 -3.73
CA LEU A 48 -25.13 8.28 -2.84
C LEU A 48 -23.62 8.50 -2.88
N ALA A 49 -23.06 9.12 -3.92
CA ALA A 49 -21.63 9.44 -3.97
C ALA A 49 -21.19 10.33 -2.79
N ARG A 50 -22.12 11.09 -2.21
CA ARG A 50 -21.89 11.94 -1.04
C ARG A 50 -21.95 11.19 0.29
N SER A 51 -22.41 9.94 0.29
CA SER A 51 -22.47 9.10 1.50
C SER A 51 -21.10 8.48 1.78
N ASP A 52 -20.26 9.22 2.49
CA ASP A 52 -18.89 8.82 2.79
C ASP A 52 -18.85 7.50 3.59
N ASP A 53 -19.81 7.28 4.49
CA ASP A 53 -19.94 6.04 5.28
C ASP A 53 -20.24 4.80 4.40
N LEU A 54 -21.12 4.94 3.40
CA LEU A 54 -21.48 3.86 2.48
C LEU A 54 -20.27 3.41 1.66
N TRP A 55 -19.57 4.36 1.05
CA TRP A 55 -18.40 4.05 0.23
C TRP A 55 -17.20 3.61 1.09
N SER A 56 -17.08 4.08 2.33
CA SER A 56 -16.12 3.53 3.28
C SER A 56 -16.37 2.04 3.52
N LYS A 57 -17.63 1.64 3.70
CA LYS A 57 -18.00 0.23 3.86
C LYS A 57 -17.68 -0.57 2.60
N HIS A 58 -18.08 -0.10 1.42
CA HIS A 58 -17.76 -0.79 0.17
C HIS A 58 -16.24 -0.92 -0.06
N CYS A 59 -15.45 0.11 0.25
CA CYS A 59 -13.99 0.00 0.17
C CYS A 59 -13.43 -1.09 1.09
N LYS A 60 -13.90 -1.15 2.34
CA LYS A 60 -13.45 -2.15 3.32
C LYS A 60 -13.84 -3.57 2.91
N ASP A 61 -15.02 -3.74 2.32
CA ASP A 61 -15.55 -5.04 1.89
C ASP A 61 -14.86 -5.53 0.61
N ASP A 62 -14.75 -4.67 -0.43
CA ASP A 62 -14.23 -5.06 -1.74
C ASP A 62 -12.69 -5.03 -1.82
N PHE A 63 -12.03 -4.20 -1.01
CA PHE A 63 -10.58 -3.98 -1.02
C PHE A 63 -9.97 -4.20 0.37
N SER A 64 -10.39 -5.28 1.05
CA SER A 64 -10.05 -5.58 2.45
C SER A 64 -8.55 -5.60 2.76
N ASN A 65 -7.73 -5.97 1.78
CA ASN A 65 -6.28 -6.06 1.88
C ASN A 65 -5.53 -4.72 1.72
N ILE A 66 -6.14 -3.68 1.16
CA ILE A 66 -5.43 -2.44 0.80
C ILE A 66 -6.12 -1.14 1.24
N TRP A 67 -7.41 -1.16 1.57
CA TRP A 67 -8.20 0.05 1.85
C TRP A 67 -7.55 0.99 2.89
N ALA A 68 -6.92 0.44 3.93
CA ALA A 68 -6.30 1.23 5.01
C ALA A 68 -5.05 1.97 4.52
N VAL A 69 -4.19 1.26 3.79
CA VAL A 69 -2.97 1.83 3.18
C VAL A 69 -3.34 2.84 2.09
N ALA A 70 -4.30 2.49 1.23
CA ALA A 70 -4.79 3.36 0.17
C ALA A 70 -5.41 4.65 0.73
N ARG A 71 -6.18 4.55 1.82
CA ARG A 71 -6.75 5.73 2.48
C ARG A 71 -5.69 6.64 3.06
N ARG A 72 -4.64 6.07 3.66
CA ARG A 72 -3.53 6.85 4.21
C ARG A 72 -2.74 7.54 3.11
N LYS A 73 -2.47 6.83 2.01
CA LYS A 73 -1.71 7.33 0.86
C LYS A 73 -2.62 7.93 -0.21
N ALA A 74 -3.74 8.52 0.18
CA ALA A 74 -4.61 9.23 -0.74
C ALA A 74 -4.38 10.74 -0.65
N LYS A 75 -4.75 11.45 -1.71
CA LYS A 75 -4.82 12.91 -1.67
C LYS A 75 -5.59 13.41 -0.43
N PRO A 76 -5.03 14.34 0.35
CA PRO A 76 -5.73 14.90 1.50
C PRO A 76 -7.11 15.45 1.10
N GLY A 77 -8.15 15.01 1.79
CA GLY A 77 -9.53 15.41 1.50
C GLY A 77 -10.25 14.60 0.40
N LEU A 78 -9.61 13.57 -0.18
CA LEU A 78 -10.29 12.67 -1.13
C LEU A 78 -11.48 11.98 -0.44
N LEU A 79 -12.65 11.95 -1.08
CA LEU A 79 -13.83 11.25 -0.56
C LEU A 79 -13.71 9.73 -0.75
N TRP A 80 -14.41 8.93 0.07
CA TRP A 80 -14.37 7.46 -0.07
C TRP A 80 -14.87 6.98 -1.43
N TYR A 81 -15.86 7.66 -2.01
CA TYR A 81 -16.33 7.35 -3.37
C TYR A 81 -15.21 7.48 -4.41
N ASN A 82 -14.45 8.57 -4.36
CA ASN A 82 -13.34 8.80 -5.29
C ASN A 82 -12.21 7.81 -5.07
N LEU A 83 -11.92 7.45 -3.82
CA LEU A 83 -10.96 6.39 -3.50
C LEU A 83 -11.42 5.01 -4.03
N TYR A 84 -12.70 4.66 -3.82
CA TYR A 84 -13.28 3.42 -4.35
C TYR A 84 -13.16 3.37 -5.88
N ARG A 85 -13.50 4.48 -6.54
CA ARG A 85 -13.39 4.62 -7.99
C ARG A 85 -11.95 4.45 -8.44
N SER A 86 -11.00 5.13 -7.77
CA SER A 86 -9.58 5.00 -8.03
C SER A 86 -9.13 3.54 -7.95
N LEU A 87 -9.33 2.87 -6.81
CA LEU A 87 -8.96 1.47 -6.62
C LEU A 87 -9.55 0.53 -7.68
N SER A 88 -10.77 0.82 -8.14
CA SER A 88 -11.45 0.07 -9.20
C SER A 88 -10.87 0.29 -10.61
N LEU A 89 -10.04 1.32 -10.81
CA LEU A 89 -9.42 1.68 -12.08
C LEU A 89 -8.06 1.03 -12.33
N TRP A 90 -7.43 0.45 -11.31
CA TRP A 90 -6.20 -0.35 -11.47
C TRP A 90 -6.34 -1.46 -12.52
N ARG A 91 -7.51 -2.10 -12.64
CA ARG A 91 -7.79 -3.09 -13.69
C ARG A 91 -7.76 -2.55 -15.12
N LYS A 92 -7.85 -1.22 -15.28
CA LYS A 92 -7.83 -0.49 -16.55
C LYS A 92 -6.51 0.25 -16.76
N ILE A 93 -5.48 -0.03 -15.97
CA ILE A 93 -4.19 0.64 -16.08
C ILE A 93 -3.60 0.55 -17.50
N ALA A 94 -3.81 -0.57 -18.22
CA ALA A 94 -3.32 -0.74 -19.59
C ALA A 94 -3.72 0.42 -20.54
N VAL A 95 -4.90 1.00 -20.35
CA VAL A 95 -5.49 2.05 -21.20
C VAL A 95 -5.50 3.44 -20.55
N SER A 96 -4.83 3.63 -19.41
CA SER A 96 -4.69 4.94 -18.78
C SER A 96 -3.86 5.88 -19.64
N ARG A 97 -4.15 7.18 -19.56
CA ARG A 97 -3.24 8.22 -20.01
C ARG A 97 -2.09 8.33 -19.02
N GLU A 98 -0.89 8.49 -19.55
CA GLU A 98 0.33 8.54 -18.74
C GLU A 98 0.99 9.90 -18.88
N ASP A 99 1.48 10.39 -17.75
CA ASP A 99 2.39 11.52 -17.68
C ASP A 99 3.53 11.19 -16.73
N THR A 100 4.73 11.69 -17.01
CA THR A 100 5.94 11.33 -16.26
C THR A 100 6.67 12.57 -15.79
N ASP A 101 7.09 12.57 -14.54
CA ASP A 101 7.88 13.64 -13.93
C ASP A 101 9.04 13.04 -13.10
N GLU A 102 9.95 13.88 -12.63
CA GLU A 102 11.07 13.49 -11.77
C GLU A 102 11.49 14.59 -10.80
N PHE A 103 11.96 14.19 -9.61
CA PHE A 103 12.45 15.12 -8.61
C PHE A 103 13.53 14.50 -7.72
N SER A 104 14.07 15.33 -6.81
CA SER A 104 15.11 14.95 -5.85
C SER A 104 16.33 14.30 -6.52
N SER A 105 16.77 14.86 -7.66
CA SER A 105 17.94 14.36 -8.37
C SER A 105 19.22 14.57 -7.54
N ALA A 106 19.98 13.50 -7.36
CA ALA A 106 21.24 13.49 -6.64
C ALA A 106 22.35 14.08 -7.50
N SER A 107 22.93 15.18 -7.02
CA SER A 107 24.05 15.89 -7.64
C SER A 107 25.40 15.37 -7.15
N CYS A 108 25.41 14.78 -5.95
CA CYS A 108 26.60 14.27 -5.28
C CYS A 108 26.28 12.98 -4.51
N MET A 109 27.32 12.31 -4.01
CA MET A 109 27.18 11.04 -3.27
C MET A 109 26.31 11.16 -2.01
N ASP A 110 26.34 12.30 -1.33
CA ASP A 110 25.59 12.51 -0.08
C ASP A 110 24.08 12.66 -0.31
N GLU A 111 23.69 12.97 -1.55
CA GLU A 111 22.31 13.10 -2.00
C GLU A 111 21.74 11.79 -2.59
N GLU A 112 22.56 10.73 -2.68
CA GLU A 112 22.13 9.43 -3.18
C GLU A 112 20.91 8.92 -2.41
N ILE A 113 19.83 8.65 -3.14
CA ILE A 113 18.59 8.17 -2.56
C ILE A 113 18.75 6.71 -2.16
N ARG A 114 18.23 6.36 -0.98
CA ARG A 114 18.22 4.99 -0.45
C ARG A 114 16.83 4.41 -0.31
N ASP A 115 15.85 5.25 0.03
CA ASP A 115 14.45 4.87 0.23
C ASP A 115 13.56 6.11 0.23
N PHE A 116 12.25 5.94 0.29
CA PHE A 116 11.30 7.00 0.61
C PHE A 116 10.04 6.46 1.29
N VAL A 117 9.31 7.36 1.95
CA VAL A 117 8.04 7.04 2.61
C VAL A 117 7.01 8.12 2.29
N ILE A 118 5.84 7.69 1.78
CA ILE A 118 4.66 8.56 1.59
C ILE A 118 3.92 8.69 2.92
N LEU A 119 3.74 9.93 3.37
CA LEU A 119 3.04 10.28 4.61
C LEU A 119 1.59 10.71 4.32
N GLY A 120 0.68 10.45 5.25
CA GLY A 120 -0.75 10.69 5.03
C GLY A 120 -1.19 12.16 4.94
N ASN A 121 -0.27 13.08 5.18
CA ASN A 121 -0.49 14.52 5.05
C ASN A 121 -0.07 15.09 3.69
N GLY A 122 0.19 14.24 2.68
CA GLY A 122 0.62 14.68 1.35
C GLY A 122 2.11 15.05 1.27
N VAL A 123 2.92 14.58 2.21
CA VAL A 123 4.37 14.81 2.26
C VAL A 123 5.09 13.50 1.99
N LEU A 124 6.23 13.57 1.30
CA LEU A 124 7.09 12.45 0.99
C LEU A 124 8.44 12.63 1.69
N GLY A 125 8.79 11.72 2.60
CA GLY A 125 10.09 11.70 3.26
C GLY A 125 11.08 10.89 2.43
N VAL A 126 12.03 11.55 1.78
CA VAL A 126 13.10 10.95 0.98
C VAL A 126 14.31 10.67 1.87
N HIS A 127 14.68 9.41 2.00
CA HIS A 127 15.90 9.01 2.68
C HIS A 127 17.08 9.06 1.70
N LYS A 128 17.92 10.08 1.87
CA LYS A 128 19.20 10.23 1.18
C LYS A 128 20.33 9.74 2.09
N LYS A 129 21.49 9.48 1.51
CA LYS A 129 22.67 9.00 2.23
C LYS A 129 23.04 9.84 3.46
N ALA A 130 22.94 11.17 3.39
CA ALA A 130 23.33 12.05 4.50
C ALA A 130 22.15 12.70 5.25
N ALA A 131 20.90 12.51 4.81
CA ALA A 131 19.74 13.12 5.43
C ALA A 131 18.41 12.49 4.99
N ILE A 132 17.38 12.68 5.80
CA ILE A 132 15.98 12.50 5.39
C ILE A 132 15.41 13.89 5.07
N VAL A 133 15.03 14.12 3.82
CA VAL A 133 14.50 15.39 3.31
C VAL A 133 13.03 15.22 2.95
N TYR A 134 12.18 16.21 3.26
CA TYR A 134 10.74 16.11 3.03
C TYR A 134 10.33 16.94 1.82
N TYR A 135 9.48 16.37 0.96
CA TYR A 135 8.94 17.02 -0.23
C TYR A 135 7.41 17.06 -0.16
N ASP A 136 6.80 18.09 -0.71
CA ASP A 136 5.36 18.17 -0.91
C ASP A 136 4.98 17.42 -2.19
N ILE A 137 4.00 16.50 -2.10
CA ILE A 137 3.66 15.59 -3.21
C ILE A 137 3.02 16.33 -4.40
N GLU A 138 2.27 17.41 -4.15
CA GLU A 138 1.57 18.13 -5.22
C GLU A 138 2.54 19.01 -6.04
N THR A 139 3.51 19.62 -5.36
CA THR A 139 4.46 20.55 -5.99
C THR A 139 5.82 19.93 -6.32
N LEU A 140 6.12 18.75 -5.76
CA LEU A 140 7.42 18.08 -5.79
C LEU A 140 8.60 18.94 -5.29
N GLN A 141 8.29 20.01 -4.54
CA GLN A 141 9.27 20.90 -3.93
C GLN A 141 9.54 20.52 -2.47
N GLU A 142 10.66 20.98 -1.91
CA GLU A 142 10.97 20.75 -0.51
C GLU A 142 9.89 21.34 0.41
N SER A 143 9.46 20.51 1.36
CA SER A 143 8.45 20.85 2.35
C SER A 143 9.01 21.82 3.39
N LYS A 144 8.11 22.46 4.15
CA LYS A 144 8.49 23.33 5.29
C LYS A 144 9.13 22.56 6.45
N ARG A 145 8.98 21.23 6.48
CA ARG A 145 9.57 20.37 7.52
C ARG A 145 11.08 20.26 7.29
N GLY A 146 11.84 20.62 8.32
CA GLY A 146 13.30 20.54 8.28
C GLY A 146 13.82 19.09 8.10
N PRO A 147 14.99 18.92 7.46
CA PRO A 147 15.58 17.61 7.25
C PRO A 147 16.11 17.00 8.55
N ILE A 148 16.22 15.67 8.60
CA ILE A 148 16.90 14.93 9.66
C ILE A 148 18.27 14.51 9.13
N THR A 149 19.34 15.09 9.65
CA THR A 149 20.71 14.86 9.17
C THR A 149 21.36 13.64 9.82
N GLY A 150 21.97 12.79 9.00
CA GLY A 150 22.69 11.60 9.44
C GLY A 150 22.74 10.51 8.36
N ASP A 151 23.67 9.58 8.51
CA ASP A 151 23.84 8.43 7.64
C ASP A 151 23.16 7.20 8.26
N TYR A 152 22.01 6.82 7.71
CA TYR A 152 21.13 5.79 8.27
C TYR A 152 20.99 4.59 7.34
N SER A 153 20.88 3.39 7.91
CA SER A 153 20.69 2.18 7.11
C SER A 153 19.25 2.03 6.64
N ARG A 154 18.27 2.41 7.48
CA ARG A 154 16.84 2.32 7.15
C ARG A 154 16.04 3.41 7.84
N TYR A 155 15.03 3.93 7.12
CA TYR A 155 14.09 4.92 7.61
C TYR A 155 12.67 4.44 7.34
N THR A 156 11.81 4.49 8.36
CA THR A 156 10.36 4.30 8.21
C THR A 156 9.62 5.30 9.08
N GLU A 157 8.44 5.73 8.65
CA GLU A 157 7.66 6.72 9.36
C GLU A 157 6.17 6.45 9.16
N ASN A 158 5.39 6.52 10.23
CA ASN A 158 3.94 6.47 10.20
C ASN A 158 3.37 7.74 10.87
N ASP A 159 2.07 7.82 11.13
CA ASP A 159 1.46 9.03 11.71
C ASP A 159 1.89 9.29 13.16
N THR A 160 2.37 8.29 13.88
CA THR A 160 2.66 8.33 15.33
C THR A 160 4.15 8.47 15.64
N VAL A 161 5.01 7.79 14.87
CA VAL A 161 6.45 7.66 15.14
C VAL A 161 7.31 7.78 13.88
N ILE A 162 8.57 8.10 14.11
CA ILE A 162 9.68 8.02 13.18
C ILE A 162 10.60 6.91 13.69
N VAL A 163 10.95 5.95 12.83
CA VAL A 163 11.86 4.84 13.18
C VAL A 163 13.07 4.89 12.26
N ILE A 164 14.25 5.00 12.88
CA ILE A 164 15.54 5.11 12.17
C ILE A 164 16.45 4.01 12.68
N LEU A 165 17.03 3.22 11.77
CA LEU A 165 18.08 2.27 12.07
C LEU A 165 19.39 2.80 11.51
N ASN A 166 20.44 2.80 12.33
CA ASN A 166 21.78 3.17 11.88
C ASN A 166 22.61 1.92 11.51
N TYR A 167 23.80 2.13 10.95
CA TYR A 167 24.74 1.05 10.62
C TYR A 167 25.38 0.36 11.82
N HIS A 168 25.23 0.92 13.03
CA HIS A 168 25.64 0.31 14.29
C HIS A 168 24.53 -0.50 14.97
N LEU A 169 23.44 -0.78 14.26
CA LEU A 169 22.30 -1.57 14.75
C LEU A 169 21.58 -0.94 15.95
N HIS A 170 21.62 0.38 16.07
CA HIS A 170 20.78 1.13 17.00
C HIS A 170 19.49 1.54 16.28
N CYS A 171 18.36 1.09 16.81
CA CYS A 171 17.03 1.46 16.35
C CYS A 171 16.49 2.59 17.22
N PHE A 172 16.39 3.79 16.65
CA PHE A 172 15.82 4.97 17.27
C PHE A 172 14.33 5.03 16.95
N VAL A 173 13.49 5.12 17.98
CA VAL A 173 12.05 5.36 17.84
C VAL A 173 11.76 6.73 18.42
N ILE A 174 11.20 7.62 17.61
CA ILE A 174 10.91 9.01 17.97
C ILE A 174 9.42 9.25 17.77
N ARG A 175 8.69 9.55 18.84
CA ARG A 175 7.28 9.93 18.77
C ARG A 175 7.13 11.33 18.18
N LYS A 176 6.13 11.48 17.31
CA LYS A 176 5.75 12.79 16.78
C LYS A 176 4.97 13.56 17.85
N ALA A 177 5.36 14.81 18.08
CA ALA A 177 4.83 15.71 19.11
C ALA A 177 3.33 16.09 18.97
N LEU A 178 2.61 15.45 18.04
CA LEU A 178 1.16 15.60 17.85
C LEU A 178 0.36 14.85 18.93
N PHE A 179 1.00 13.90 19.63
CA PHE A 179 0.35 13.07 20.64
C PHE A 179 0.64 13.56 22.07
N ASP A 180 -0.46 13.83 22.77
CA ASP A 180 -0.70 14.04 24.20
C ASP A 180 0.46 14.48 25.13
N LYS A 181 0.26 15.59 25.84
CA LYS A 181 1.20 16.18 26.82
C LYS A 181 1.50 15.27 28.03
N TYR A 182 0.79 14.15 28.18
CA TYR A 182 0.93 13.19 29.28
C TYR A 182 1.90 12.03 28.99
N GLN A 183 2.61 12.05 27.86
CA GLN A 183 3.64 11.06 27.54
C GLN A 183 4.97 11.42 28.21
N GLU A 184 5.62 10.44 28.86
CA GLU A 184 6.86 10.64 29.63
C GLU A 184 8.11 10.62 28.74
N GLU A 185 8.18 9.68 27.79
CA GLU A 185 9.31 9.56 26.86
C GLU A 185 8.87 9.85 25.42
N SER A 186 9.58 10.78 24.79
CA SER A 186 9.38 11.13 23.37
C SER A 186 10.23 10.28 22.43
N ASN A 187 11.28 9.64 22.95
CA ASN A 187 12.18 8.81 22.16
C ASN A 187 12.76 7.66 22.99
N VAL A 188 13.10 6.57 22.30
CA VAL A 188 13.80 5.41 22.87
C VAL A 188 14.80 4.87 21.85
N THR A 189 15.86 4.23 22.34
CA THR A 189 16.85 3.54 21.49
C THR A 189 16.94 2.08 21.91
N PHE A 190 16.82 1.18 20.93
CA PHE A 190 17.06 -0.25 21.11
C PHE A 190 18.36 -0.64 20.44
N ASN A 191 19.21 -1.38 21.16
CA ASN A 191 20.52 -1.81 20.67
C ASN A 191 20.45 -3.19 20.02
N ASN A 192 21.43 -3.49 19.16
CA ASN A 192 21.59 -4.78 18.47
C ASN A 192 20.37 -5.17 17.63
N VAL A 193 19.62 -4.21 17.09
CA VAL A 193 18.45 -4.48 16.26
C VAL A 193 18.89 -4.84 14.85
N LYS A 194 18.59 -6.08 14.45
CA LYS A 194 18.93 -6.64 13.14
C LYS A 194 17.83 -6.36 12.10
N LEU A 195 16.57 -6.60 12.48
CA LEU A 195 15.40 -6.48 11.61
C LEU A 195 14.27 -5.78 12.37
N TYR A 196 13.41 -5.06 11.65
CA TYR A 196 12.19 -4.54 12.22
C TYR A 196 11.07 -4.42 11.17
N THR A 197 9.84 -4.39 11.65
CA THR A 197 8.65 -4.02 10.88
C THR A 197 7.78 -3.08 11.69
N LEU A 198 7.33 -2.01 11.03
CA LEU A 198 6.52 -0.95 11.62
C LEU A 198 5.05 -1.17 11.25
N THR A 199 4.20 -1.20 12.27
CA THR A 199 2.74 -1.17 12.12
C THR A 199 2.21 0.18 12.59
N ASP A 200 0.89 0.38 12.58
CA ASP A 200 0.29 1.64 13.03
C ASP A 200 0.47 1.85 14.53
N ASP A 201 0.35 0.77 15.30
CA ASP A 201 0.26 0.81 16.76
C ASP A 201 1.52 0.26 17.46
N ALA A 202 2.38 -0.46 16.74
CA ALA A 202 3.57 -1.06 17.32
C ALA A 202 4.76 -1.19 16.34
N LEU A 203 5.95 -1.22 16.92
CA LEU A 203 7.18 -1.65 16.28
C LEU A 203 7.52 -3.07 16.74
N TYR A 204 7.65 -4.00 15.79
CA TYR A 204 8.21 -5.32 16.05
C TYR A 204 9.66 -5.34 15.58
N PHE A 205 10.55 -5.89 16.39
CA PHE A 205 11.96 -5.96 16.01
C PHE A 205 12.64 -7.23 16.55
N VAL A 206 13.72 -7.60 15.88
CA VAL A 206 14.52 -8.78 16.17
C VAL A 206 15.96 -8.35 16.43
N ASN A 207 16.56 -8.84 17.50
CA ASN A 207 17.96 -8.53 17.83
C ASN A 207 18.96 -9.53 17.18
N LEU A 208 20.25 -9.36 17.46
CA LEU A 208 21.31 -10.26 16.97
C LEU A 208 21.26 -11.68 17.57
N GLU A 209 20.56 -11.89 18.69
CA GLU A 209 20.38 -13.18 19.37
C GLU A 209 19.09 -13.90 18.93
N ASP A 210 18.47 -13.42 17.83
CA ASP A 210 17.20 -13.90 17.29
C ASP A 210 16.04 -13.88 18.30
N GLU A 211 16.11 -12.93 19.24
CA GLU A 211 15.04 -12.59 20.17
C GLU A 211 14.10 -11.56 19.55
N ILE A 212 12.80 -11.80 19.71
CA ILE A 212 11.73 -11.00 19.12
C ILE A 212 11.09 -10.14 20.20
N PHE A 213 10.97 -8.85 19.91
CA PHE A 213 10.39 -7.84 20.79
C PHE A 213 9.26 -7.08 20.11
N ILE A 214 8.36 -6.54 20.93
CA ILE A 214 7.35 -5.56 20.53
C ILE A 214 7.50 -4.29 21.37
N CYS A 215 7.45 -3.14 20.73
CA CYS A 215 7.30 -1.84 21.36
C CYS A 215 5.95 -1.25 20.94
N ASN A 216 5.01 -1.16 21.87
CA ASN A 216 3.69 -0.60 21.61
C ASN A 216 3.72 0.93 21.83
N PHE A 217 3.18 1.69 20.88
CA PHE A 217 3.21 3.15 20.92
C PHE A 217 2.26 3.76 21.94
N ASP A 218 1.32 3.01 22.49
CA ASP A 218 0.46 3.42 23.61
C ASP A 218 1.20 3.36 24.96
N ASP A 219 2.27 2.57 25.11
CA ASP A 219 3.04 2.52 26.36
C ASP A 219 3.82 3.82 26.55
N LYS A 220 3.48 4.63 27.56
CA LYS A 220 4.11 5.93 27.84
C LYS A 220 5.64 5.93 27.83
N LYS A 221 6.27 4.79 28.15
CA LYS A 221 7.73 4.62 28.20
C LYS A 221 8.36 3.90 26.99
N LEU A 222 7.59 3.61 25.94
CA LEU A 222 8.06 2.92 24.73
C LEU A 222 8.92 1.68 25.05
N ARG A 223 8.50 0.84 26.01
CA ARG A 223 9.33 -0.29 26.43
C ARG A 223 9.31 -1.41 25.41
N ALA A 224 10.46 -2.02 25.21
CA ALA A 224 10.57 -3.29 24.52
C ALA A 224 10.05 -4.42 25.41
N VAL A 225 9.02 -5.11 24.94
CA VAL A 225 8.47 -6.31 25.58
C VAL A 225 8.97 -7.52 24.81
N PHE A 226 9.71 -8.40 25.50
CA PHE A 226 10.16 -9.67 24.94
C PHE A 226 8.96 -10.58 24.64
N LEU A 227 8.93 -11.15 23.44
CA LEU A 227 7.93 -12.11 23.01
C LEU A 227 8.48 -13.52 23.07
N LYS A 228 9.53 -13.80 22.29
CA LYS A 228 10.08 -15.15 22.13
C LYS A 228 11.47 -15.09 21.50
N GLN A 229 12.29 -16.09 21.77
CA GLN A 229 13.52 -16.36 21.04
C GLN A 229 13.28 -17.50 20.03
N SER A 230 13.77 -17.34 18.81
CA SER A 230 13.73 -18.40 17.80
C SER A 230 14.88 -19.39 18.03
N GLY A 231 14.60 -20.69 17.87
CA GLY A 231 15.65 -21.72 17.90
C GLY A 231 16.51 -21.75 16.63
N ASP A 232 15.98 -21.18 15.55
CA ASP A 232 16.64 -21.03 14.26
C ASP A 232 16.86 -19.56 13.94
N GLY A 233 17.94 -19.26 13.21
CA GLY A 233 18.24 -17.88 12.84
C GLY A 233 17.10 -17.25 12.02
N ILE A 234 16.70 -16.04 12.43
CA ILE A 234 15.64 -15.29 11.77
C ILE A 234 16.22 -14.56 10.57
N MET A 235 15.64 -14.79 9.39
CA MET A 235 16.10 -14.18 8.15
C MET A 235 15.27 -12.96 7.76
N SER A 236 13.95 -13.04 7.91
CA SER A 236 13.04 -11.95 7.53
C SER A 236 11.80 -11.91 8.42
N VAL A 237 11.18 -10.74 8.51
CA VAL A 237 9.96 -10.47 9.28
C VAL A 237 8.91 -9.87 8.34
N GLY A 238 7.69 -10.35 8.46
CA GLY A 238 6.53 -9.88 7.69
C GLY A 238 5.37 -9.60 8.63
N TYR A 239 4.43 -8.76 8.23
CA TYR A 239 3.21 -8.52 9.00
C TYR A 239 2.01 -8.66 8.07
N SER A 240 1.12 -9.60 8.37
CA SER A 240 -0.13 -9.82 7.63
C SER A 240 -1.22 -10.36 8.56
N ASP A 241 -2.48 -10.06 8.22
CA ASP A 241 -3.66 -10.52 8.98
C ASP A 241 -3.62 -10.22 10.48
N GLY A 242 -2.99 -9.10 10.87
CA GLY A 242 -2.86 -8.70 12.28
C GLY A 242 -1.77 -9.43 13.06
N HIS A 243 -0.95 -10.25 12.39
CA HIS A 243 0.08 -11.08 13.02
C HIS A 243 1.48 -10.81 12.47
N LEU A 244 2.48 -10.96 13.34
CA LEU A 244 3.89 -10.99 12.93
C LEU A 244 4.24 -12.38 12.41
N ASN A 245 4.77 -12.45 11.20
CA ASN A 245 5.30 -13.65 10.57
C ASN A 245 6.83 -13.61 10.55
N ILE A 246 7.43 -14.77 10.77
CA ILE A 246 8.86 -14.98 10.87
C ILE A 246 9.27 -16.01 9.83
N LEU A 247 10.28 -15.67 9.02
CA LEU A 247 10.92 -16.58 8.07
C LEU A 247 12.33 -16.90 8.57
N THR A 248 12.64 -18.18 8.76
CA THR A 248 13.96 -18.63 9.25
C THR A 248 14.89 -18.98 8.10
N PHE A 249 16.19 -19.10 8.39
CA PHE A 249 17.18 -19.61 7.41
C PHE A 249 16.94 -21.07 7.00
N GLN A 250 16.24 -21.86 7.83
CA GLN A 250 15.81 -23.22 7.46
C GLN A 250 14.64 -23.24 6.48
N ARG A 251 14.09 -22.06 6.13
CA ARG A 251 12.93 -21.83 5.27
C ARG A 251 11.60 -22.20 5.91
N ASP A 252 11.55 -22.17 7.23
CA ASP A 252 10.31 -22.35 7.97
C ASP A 252 9.64 -21.01 8.21
N ILE A 253 8.31 -21.01 8.08
CA ILE A 253 7.46 -19.87 8.36
C ILE A 253 6.71 -20.13 9.66
N TYR A 254 6.84 -19.18 10.57
CA TYR A 254 6.12 -19.15 11.82
C TYR A 254 5.30 -17.86 11.94
N THR A 255 4.23 -17.91 12.73
CA THR A 255 3.43 -16.75 13.09
C THR A 255 3.40 -16.59 14.60
N ILE A 256 3.55 -15.37 15.08
CA ILE A 256 3.41 -15.07 16.50
C ILE A 256 1.93 -14.96 16.86
N VAL A 257 1.49 -15.84 17.76
CA VAL A 257 0.16 -15.81 18.35
C VAL A 257 0.32 -15.67 19.86
N GLY A 258 0.00 -14.49 20.39
CA GLY A 258 0.28 -14.15 21.78
C GLY A 258 1.79 -14.07 22.04
N LYS A 259 2.34 -15.01 22.82
CA LYS A 259 3.78 -15.12 23.11
C LYS A 259 4.41 -16.37 22.53
N ASP A 260 3.68 -17.10 21.68
CA ASP A 260 4.13 -18.36 21.10
C ASP A 260 4.41 -18.22 19.61
N LEU A 261 5.44 -18.95 19.18
CA LEU A 261 5.89 -19.05 17.81
C LEU A 261 5.21 -20.28 17.19
N VAL A 262 4.15 -20.08 16.41
CA VAL A 262 3.32 -21.15 15.84
C VAL A 262 3.80 -21.48 14.44
N TYR A 263 4.27 -22.71 14.23
CA TYR A 263 4.68 -23.20 12.91
C TYR A 263 3.51 -23.20 11.93
N LYS A 264 3.76 -22.76 10.69
CA LYS A 264 2.76 -22.71 9.61
C LYS A 264 3.11 -23.64 8.45
N CYS A 265 4.30 -23.49 7.88
CA CYS A 265 4.77 -24.30 6.77
C CYS A 265 6.28 -24.15 6.57
N SER A 266 6.85 -25.07 5.78
CA SER A 266 8.23 -24.99 5.28
C SER A 266 8.20 -24.76 3.78
N LEU A 267 9.12 -23.93 3.28
CA LEU A 267 9.28 -23.73 1.83
C LEU A 267 10.12 -24.88 1.25
N GLY A 268 9.46 -25.74 0.49
CA GLY A 268 10.02 -26.97 -0.07
C GLY A 268 9.94 -27.07 -1.60
N PRO A 269 10.31 -28.23 -2.17
CA PRO A 269 10.28 -28.47 -3.62
C PRO A 269 8.87 -28.40 -4.20
N ASP A 270 7.86 -28.85 -3.45
CA ASP A 270 6.47 -28.91 -3.91
C ASP A 270 5.67 -27.63 -3.63
N SER A 271 6.26 -26.65 -2.95
CA SER A 271 5.57 -25.40 -2.61
C SER A 271 5.84 -24.31 -3.63
N ASN A 272 4.80 -23.57 -4.03
CA ASN A 272 4.98 -22.30 -4.72
C ASN A 272 5.58 -21.26 -3.75
N LEU A 273 6.90 -21.09 -3.84
CA LEU A 273 7.68 -20.22 -2.96
C LEU A 273 7.16 -18.78 -2.99
N LEU A 274 6.90 -18.27 -4.21
CA LEU A 274 6.45 -16.90 -4.42
C LEU A 274 5.10 -16.64 -3.76
N HIS A 275 4.16 -17.57 -3.91
CA HIS A 275 2.84 -17.49 -3.29
C HIS A 275 2.90 -17.51 -1.75
N GLN A 276 3.74 -18.38 -1.16
CA GLN A 276 3.89 -18.41 0.29
C GLN A 276 4.53 -17.11 0.81
N LEU A 277 5.56 -16.59 0.14
CA LEU A 277 6.19 -15.34 0.54
C LEU A 277 5.24 -14.14 0.42
N GLN A 278 4.35 -14.15 -0.59
CA GLN A 278 3.29 -13.17 -0.74
C GLN A 278 2.30 -13.23 0.42
N LYS A 279 1.80 -14.43 0.75
CA LYS A 279 0.81 -14.66 1.81
C LYS A 279 1.25 -14.14 3.18
N TYR A 280 2.52 -14.31 3.52
CA TYR A 280 3.08 -13.90 4.82
C TYR A 280 3.80 -12.54 4.79
N ASN A 281 3.70 -11.81 3.68
CA ASN A 281 4.26 -10.47 3.49
C ASN A 281 5.80 -10.40 3.64
N PHE A 282 6.51 -11.29 2.95
CA PHE A 282 7.98 -11.30 2.91
C PHE A 282 8.59 -10.72 1.63
N LEU A 283 7.80 -10.51 0.58
CA LEU A 283 8.29 -10.11 -0.75
C LEU A 283 9.11 -8.82 -0.76
N GLU A 284 8.78 -7.87 0.12
CA GLU A 284 9.46 -6.57 0.21
C GLU A 284 10.76 -6.62 1.01
N GLN A 285 10.84 -7.48 2.04
CA GLN A 285 11.97 -7.52 2.97
C GLN A 285 12.99 -8.62 2.67
N LEU A 286 12.67 -9.55 1.77
CA LEU A 286 13.55 -10.64 1.41
C LEU A 286 14.66 -10.19 0.47
N ASP A 287 15.88 -10.68 0.69
CA ASP A 287 16.94 -10.59 -0.31
C ASP A 287 16.65 -11.56 -1.47
N TRP A 288 16.29 -11.02 -2.62
CA TRP A 288 15.93 -11.79 -3.81
C TRP A 288 17.06 -12.68 -4.33
N ARG A 289 18.33 -12.40 -3.98
CA ARG A 289 19.45 -13.30 -4.30
C ARG A 289 19.32 -14.62 -3.53
N VAL A 290 18.90 -14.55 -2.27
CA VAL A 290 18.63 -15.75 -1.44
C VAL A 290 17.44 -16.52 -2.00
N TYR A 291 16.40 -15.82 -2.44
CA TYR A 291 15.25 -16.44 -3.11
C TYR A 291 15.68 -17.28 -4.33
N PHE A 292 16.49 -16.72 -5.24
CA PHE A 292 16.97 -17.47 -6.41
C PHE A 292 17.90 -18.62 -6.05
N GLN A 293 18.72 -18.48 -5.00
CA GLN A 293 19.51 -19.60 -4.47
C GLN A 293 18.61 -20.73 -3.98
N TRP A 294 17.51 -20.42 -3.28
CA TRP A 294 16.54 -21.41 -2.84
C TRP A 294 15.83 -22.10 -3.99
N MET A 295 15.42 -21.36 -5.02
CA MET A 295 14.85 -21.95 -6.23
C MET A 295 15.80 -23.00 -6.83
N TYR A 296 17.08 -22.66 -6.95
CA TYR A 296 18.09 -23.58 -7.47
C TYR A 296 18.26 -24.83 -6.59
N VAL A 297 18.44 -24.65 -5.27
CA VAL A 297 18.64 -25.76 -4.33
C VAL A 297 17.42 -26.69 -4.24
N LEU A 298 16.22 -26.14 -4.40
CA LEU A 298 14.96 -26.87 -4.34
C LEU A 298 14.51 -27.43 -5.70
N ASN A 299 15.32 -27.28 -6.76
CA ASN A 299 15.01 -27.71 -8.13
C ASN A 299 13.74 -27.08 -8.72
N HIS A 300 13.41 -25.84 -8.34
CA HIS A 300 12.36 -25.07 -8.99
C HIS A 300 12.82 -24.57 -10.37
N ALA A 301 11.87 -24.37 -11.28
CA ALA A 301 12.14 -23.78 -12.58
C ALA A 301 12.56 -22.31 -12.40
N ILE A 302 13.82 -21.99 -12.72
CA ILE A 302 14.34 -20.62 -12.65
C ILE A 302 13.83 -19.86 -13.89
N PRO A 303 13.24 -18.66 -13.72
CA PRO A 303 12.78 -17.86 -14.84
C PRO A 303 13.95 -17.50 -15.77
N ASP A 304 13.71 -17.57 -17.08
CA ASP A 304 14.69 -17.11 -18.06
C ASP A 304 14.59 -15.60 -18.29
N GLY A 305 15.73 -14.99 -18.63
CA GLY A 305 15.81 -13.58 -19.02
C GLY A 305 15.79 -12.59 -17.84
N PRO A 306 15.24 -11.38 -18.02
CA PRO A 306 15.47 -10.21 -17.16
C PRO A 306 14.73 -10.26 -15.81
N LEU A 307 14.03 -11.36 -15.52
CA LEU A 307 13.40 -11.63 -14.22
C LEU A 307 14.39 -12.23 -13.21
N ARG A 308 15.61 -12.58 -13.62
CA ARG A 308 16.68 -12.98 -12.69
C ARG A 308 17.29 -11.80 -11.93
N ASP A 309 17.04 -10.58 -12.40
CA ASP A 309 17.59 -9.34 -11.84
C ASP A 309 16.60 -8.62 -10.92
N ILE A 310 15.57 -9.32 -10.41
CA ILE A 310 14.61 -8.75 -9.47
C ILE A 310 15.33 -8.41 -8.16
N ILE A 311 15.07 -7.21 -7.65
CA ILE A 311 15.58 -6.74 -6.36
C ILE A 311 14.46 -6.34 -5.40
N ILE A 312 13.26 -6.04 -5.90
CA ILE A 312 12.11 -5.69 -5.09
C ILE A 312 10.82 -6.14 -5.76
N ILE A 313 9.88 -6.65 -4.95
CA ILE A 313 8.48 -6.81 -5.32
C ILE A 313 7.63 -6.10 -4.28
N ARG A 314 6.93 -5.06 -4.72
CA ARG A 314 6.00 -4.28 -3.88
C ARG A 314 4.56 -4.65 -4.24
N PRO A 315 3.82 -5.35 -3.36
CA PRO A 315 2.38 -5.53 -3.51
C PRO A 315 1.62 -4.26 -3.14
N TYR A 316 0.54 -3.98 -3.89
CA TYR A 316 -0.43 -2.92 -3.62
C TYR A 316 -1.83 -3.42 -4.01
N GLY A 317 -2.49 -4.12 -3.09
CA GLY A 317 -3.75 -4.82 -3.38
C GLY A 317 -3.52 -5.91 -4.44
N ASP A 318 -4.22 -5.79 -5.57
CA ASP A 318 -4.05 -6.70 -6.73
C ASP A 318 -2.95 -6.25 -7.70
N VAL A 319 -2.29 -5.13 -7.45
CA VAL A 319 -1.22 -4.60 -8.28
C VAL A 319 0.12 -4.97 -7.69
N TYR A 320 1.05 -5.40 -8.54
CA TYR A 320 2.40 -5.78 -8.12
C TYR A 320 3.43 -5.04 -8.95
N PHE A 321 4.32 -4.34 -8.26
CA PHE A 321 5.44 -3.62 -8.85
C PHE A 321 6.70 -4.45 -8.67
N VAL A 322 7.35 -4.81 -9.78
CA VAL A 322 8.56 -5.63 -9.80
C VAL A 322 9.70 -4.79 -10.35
N GLY A 323 10.65 -4.46 -9.48
CA GLY A 323 11.82 -3.64 -9.81
C GLY A 323 13.06 -4.49 -10.05
N SER A 324 13.88 -4.10 -11.03
CA SER A 324 15.15 -4.74 -11.33
C SER A 324 16.36 -3.91 -10.94
N ASN A 325 17.52 -4.58 -10.90
CA ASN A 325 18.83 -3.95 -10.69
C ASN A 325 19.26 -2.99 -11.83
N TRP A 326 18.57 -3.06 -12.98
CA TRP A 326 18.90 -2.30 -14.20
C TRP A 326 17.94 -1.14 -14.46
N GLY A 327 17.12 -0.76 -13.48
CA GLY A 327 16.20 0.36 -13.61
C GLY A 327 14.96 0.01 -14.42
N VAL A 328 14.63 -1.28 -14.53
CA VAL A 328 13.41 -1.73 -15.20
C VAL A 328 12.33 -1.95 -14.15
N LEU A 329 11.22 -1.24 -14.29
CA LEU A 329 10.01 -1.43 -13.50
C LEU A 329 8.95 -2.15 -14.32
N ARG A 330 8.36 -3.21 -13.77
CA ARG A 330 7.24 -3.93 -14.35
C ARG A 330 6.02 -3.84 -13.44
N ILE A 331 4.87 -3.54 -14.02
CA ILE A 331 3.59 -3.46 -13.32
C ILE A 331 2.74 -4.64 -13.74
N TYR A 332 2.32 -5.46 -12.79
CA TYR A 332 1.40 -6.57 -12.98
C TYR A 332 0.08 -6.26 -12.31
N TYR A 333 -1.02 -6.72 -12.91
CA TYR A 333 -2.35 -6.67 -12.30
C TYR A 333 -2.87 -8.10 -12.16
N ALA A 334 -3.20 -8.48 -10.93
CA ALA A 334 -3.68 -9.81 -10.54
C ALA A 334 -2.94 -10.99 -11.21
N PRO A 335 -1.59 -11.10 -11.08
CA PRO A 335 -0.81 -12.14 -11.73
C PRO A 335 -0.96 -13.48 -11.00
N TYR A 336 -2.14 -14.08 -11.12
CA TYR A 336 -2.46 -15.38 -10.53
C TYR A 336 -2.66 -16.43 -11.62
N SER A 337 -1.97 -17.56 -11.49
CA SER A 337 -2.14 -18.73 -12.34
C SER A 337 -2.69 -19.88 -11.49
N ALA A 338 -3.82 -20.46 -11.88
CA ALA A 338 -4.52 -21.50 -11.10
C ALA A 338 -4.79 -21.13 -9.62
N GLY A 339 -4.97 -19.84 -9.31
CA GLY A 339 -5.22 -19.34 -7.95
C GLY A 339 -3.95 -19.09 -7.12
N GLU A 340 -2.77 -19.37 -7.66
CA GLU A 340 -1.49 -19.08 -7.01
C GLU A 340 -0.83 -17.86 -7.64
N PHE A 341 -0.10 -17.11 -6.82
CA PHE A 341 0.62 -15.92 -7.28
C PHE A 341 1.82 -16.35 -8.13
N ASP A 342 1.89 -15.83 -9.36
CA ASP A 342 2.88 -16.23 -10.36
C ASP A 342 3.20 -15.07 -11.32
N ILE A 343 4.30 -14.37 -11.06
CA ILE A 343 4.81 -13.33 -11.95
C ILE A 343 5.73 -13.86 -13.04
N PHE A 344 6.18 -15.11 -12.96
CA PHE A 344 7.16 -15.65 -13.89
C PHE A 344 6.50 -16.12 -15.19
N ASN A 345 5.25 -16.57 -15.11
CA ASN A 345 4.47 -16.97 -16.27
C ASN A 345 3.39 -15.95 -16.68
N THR A 346 3.26 -14.84 -15.95
CA THR A 346 2.33 -13.76 -16.29
C THR A 346 3.04 -12.65 -17.05
N GLN A 347 2.37 -12.00 -18.00
CA GLN A 347 2.91 -10.82 -18.69
C GLN A 347 2.63 -9.53 -17.89
N PRO A 348 3.59 -8.59 -17.81
CA PRO A 348 3.35 -7.30 -17.19
C PRO A 348 2.39 -6.48 -18.04
N VAL A 349 1.53 -5.70 -17.38
CA VAL A 349 0.58 -4.78 -18.03
C VAL A 349 1.30 -3.55 -18.58
N LYS A 350 2.33 -3.07 -17.87
CA LYS A 350 3.21 -1.99 -18.29
C LYS A 350 4.65 -2.26 -17.85
N GLN A 351 5.60 -1.71 -18.61
CA GLN A 351 7.03 -1.81 -18.32
C GLN A 351 7.71 -0.48 -18.63
N TYR A 352 8.56 -0.02 -17.71
CA TYR A 352 9.36 1.19 -17.82
C TYR A 352 10.84 0.86 -17.70
N ASN A 353 11.68 1.59 -18.44
CA ASN A 353 13.12 1.50 -18.33
C ASN A 353 13.67 2.90 -18.04
N PHE A 354 14.21 3.08 -16.85
CA PHE A 354 14.73 4.36 -16.36
C PHE A 354 16.24 4.52 -16.55
N MET A 355 16.92 3.54 -17.15
CA MET A 355 18.35 3.63 -17.43
C MET A 355 18.60 4.63 -18.57
N GLU A 356 19.29 5.73 -18.27
CA GLU A 356 19.68 6.72 -19.30
C GLU A 356 20.97 6.32 -19.99
N ARG A 357 21.10 6.64 -21.29
CA ARG A 357 22.34 6.38 -22.05
C ARG A 357 23.54 7.17 -21.52
N SER A 358 23.30 8.30 -20.85
CA SER A 358 24.31 9.17 -20.23
C SER A 358 24.90 8.63 -18.92
N ASP A 359 24.22 7.70 -18.24
CA ASP A 359 24.70 7.09 -16.99
C ASP A 359 25.85 6.09 -17.23
N CYS A 360 26.19 5.85 -18.51
CA CYS A 360 27.01 4.76 -19.01
C CYS A 360 28.54 5.01 -19.04
N PRO A 361 29.16 5.83 -18.17
CA PRO A 361 30.53 5.52 -17.78
C PRO A 361 30.82 5.45 -16.28
N VAL A 362 29.88 5.76 -15.38
CA VAL A 362 30.17 5.82 -13.92
C VAL A 362 29.25 4.95 -13.06
N LEU A 363 27.98 4.72 -13.45
CA LEU A 363 27.07 3.81 -12.77
C LEU A 363 26.75 2.63 -13.69
N SER A 364 27.36 1.48 -13.43
CA SER A 364 27.05 0.25 -14.19
C SER A 364 25.67 -0.33 -13.88
N MET A 365 24.95 0.19 -12.88
CA MET A 365 23.64 -0.30 -12.42
C MET A 365 22.76 0.87 -11.94
N CYS A 366 21.43 0.75 -12.13
CA CYS A 366 20.42 1.73 -11.72
C CYS A 366 19.28 1.02 -10.98
N PRO A 367 19.50 0.46 -9.79
CA PRO A 367 18.49 -0.36 -9.13
C PRO A 367 17.22 0.43 -8.79
N ILE A 368 16.05 -0.18 -8.98
CA ILE A 368 14.80 0.25 -8.37
C ILE A 368 14.83 -0.06 -6.87
N LEU A 369 14.98 0.97 -6.04
CA LEU A 369 15.15 0.84 -4.59
C LEU A 369 13.82 0.69 -3.84
N GLN A 370 12.82 1.47 -4.25
CA GLN A 370 11.51 1.50 -3.62
C GLN A 370 10.45 1.91 -4.65
N VAL A 371 9.23 1.37 -4.49
CA VAL A 371 8.06 1.79 -5.27
C VAL A 371 6.88 1.95 -4.31
N ASP A 372 6.11 3.02 -4.49
CA ASP A 372 4.92 3.26 -3.68
C ASP A 372 3.85 4.03 -4.45
N VAL A 373 2.62 3.95 -3.98
CA VAL A 373 1.44 4.46 -4.66
C VAL A 373 0.78 5.56 -3.84
N PHE A 374 0.40 6.63 -4.53
CA PHE A 374 -0.46 7.69 -4.04
C PHE A 374 -1.76 7.76 -4.85
N GLU A 375 -2.91 7.63 -4.17
CA GLU A 375 -4.22 7.58 -4.80
C GLU A 375 -4.78 9.00 -5.01
N VAL A 376 -5.23 9.30 -6.24
CA VAL A 376 -5.83 10.58 -6.60
C VAL A 376 -7.21 10.38 -7.21
N GLU A 377 -7.93 11.47 -7.48
CA GLU A 377 -9.21 11.37 -8.19
C GLU A 377 -8.98 10.92 -9.63
N ASP A 378 -9.67 9.86 -10.07
CA ASP A 378 -9.54 9.28 -11.41
C ASP A 378 -8.15 8.83 -11.84
N GLY A 379 -7.30 8.50 -10.88
CA GLY A 379 -5.93 8.18 -11.22
C GLY A 379 -5.07 7.71 -10.08
N HIS A 380 -3.85 7.40 -10.45
CA HIS A 380 -2.83 6.86 -9.57
C HIS A 380 -1.51 7.57 -9.83
N THR A 381 -0.81 7.95 -8.78
CA THR A 381 0.57 8.42 -8.89
C THR A 381 1.48 7.35 -8.30
N VAL A 382 2.41 6.83 -9.11
CA VAL A 382 3.39 5.83 -8.68
C VAL A 382 4.75 6.51 -8.57
N PHE A 383 5.33 6.46 -7.38
CA PHE A 383 6.66 6.95 -7.08
C PHE A 383 7.68 5.81 -7.18
N VAL A 384 8.80 6.06 -7.84
CA VAL A 384 9.83 5.06 -8.10
C VAL A 384 11.18 5.65 -7.71
N ALA A 385 11.80 5.14 -6.65
CA ALA A 385 13.11 5.60 -6.21
C ALA A 385 14.23 4.80 -6.86
N MET A 386 15.24 5.53 -7.30
CA MET A 386 16.53 5.05 -7.79
C MET A 386 17.63 5.87 -7.11
N PRO A 387 18.90 5.40 -7.09
CA PRO A 387 19.97 6.11 -6.41
C PRO A 387 20.12 7.58 -6.83
N LYS A 388 19.87 7.88 -8.11
CA LYS A 388 20.05 9.20 -8.71
C LYS A 388 18.83 10.11 -8.63
N LYS A 389 17.60 9.58 -8.59
CA LYS A 389 16.37 10.39 -8.65
C LYS A 389 15.14 9.61 -8.23
N ILE A 390 14.05 10.32 -7.95
CA ILE A 390 12.70 9.74 -7.84
C ILE A 390 11.92 10.07 -9.11
N ALA A 391 11.50 9.03 -9.82
CA ALA A 391 10.59 9.17 -10.95
C ALA A 391 9.14 9.09 -10.47
N VAL A 392 8.26 9.85 -11.12
CA VAL A 392 6.83 9.95 -10.83
C VAL A 392 6.06 9.55 -12.08
N LEU A 393 5.23 8.52 -11.97
CA LEU A 393 4.35 8.06 -13.04
C LEU A 393 2.91 8.40 -12.67
N ASN A 394 2.30 9.32 -13.40
CA ASN A 394 0.91 9.71 -13.22
C ASN A 394 0.03 8.97 -14.24
N PHE A 395 -0.90 8.19 -13.72
CA PHE A 395 -1.90 7.46 -14.49
C PHE A 395 -3.24 8.15 -14.31
N SER A 396 -3.82 8.65 -15.40
CA SER A 396 -5.14 9.28 -15.42
C SER A 396 -6.10 8.50 -16.31
N HIS A 397 -7.35 8.39 -15.87
CA HIS A 397 -8.39 7.67 -16.59
C HIS A 397 -9.40 8.66 -17.18
N ASP A 398 -9.28 8.92 -18.47
CA ASP A 398 -10.24 9.75 -19.18
C ASP A 398 -11.55 8.97 -19.37
N PHE A 399 -12.60 9.43 -18.70
CA PHE A 399 -13.96 9.06 -19.05
C PHE A 399 -14.39 10.01 -20.15
N LYS A 400 -14.72 9.49 -21.33
CA LYS A 400 -15.53 10.27 -22.28
C LYS A 400 -16.79 10.68 -21.51
N GLU A 401 -16.89 11.94 -21.12
CA GLU A 401 -18.05 12.47 -20.43
C GLU A 401 -19.28 12.10 -21.26
N THR A 402 -20.06 11.12 -20.80
CA THR A 402 -21.49 11.14 -21.07
C THR A 402 -21.95 12.46 -20.47
N THR A 403 -22.34 13.36 -21.35
CA THR A 403 -22.76 14.72 -21.10
C THR A 403 -23.93 14.72 -20.12
N SER A 404 -23.64 14.71 -18.82
CA SER A 404 -24.63 14.88 -17.77
C SER A 404 -24.25 16.10 -16.94
N LEU A 405 -24.57 17.24 -17.55
CA LEU A 405 -25.21 18.41 -16.95
C LEU A 405 -24.62 18.93 -15.64
N GLN A 406 -24.06 20.14 -15.76
CA GLN A 406 -24.01 21.20 -14.75
C GLN A 406 -24.89 20.92 -13.52
N ILE A 407 -24.23 20.65 -12.40
CA ILE A 407 -24.83 20.55 -11.08
C ILE A 407 -25.56 21.88 -10.79
N MET A 408 -26.89 21.87 -10.81
CA MET A 408 -27.66 22.96 -10.20
C MET A 408 -27.50 22.87 -8.68
N PRO A 409 -27.26 23.99 -7.97
CA PRO A 409 -27.16 24.01 -6.52
C PRO A 409 -28.56 23.85 -5.91
N TYR A 410 -28.95 22.63 -5.56
CA TYR A 410 -30.08 22.40 -4.66
C TYR A 410 -29.63 22.64 -3.21
N GLY A 411 -29.60 23.93 -2.82
CA GLY A 411 -29.92 24.29 -1.45
C GLY A 411 -31.38 23.90 -1.18
N GLU A 412 -31.67 23.49 0.06
CA GLU A 412 -33.03 23.19 0.58
C GLU A 412 -33.57 21.75 0.49
N MET A 413 -32.74 20.72 0.68
CA MET A 413 -33.22 19.49 1.35
C MET A 413 -32.52 19.30 2.70
N GLN A 414 -33.02 20.06 3.67
CA GLN A 414 -32.68 19.94 5.08
C GLN A 414 -33.21 18.61 5.67
N LYS A 415 -32.33 17.96 6.44
CA LYS A 415 -32.63 17.18 7.66
C LYS A 415 -33.60 16.00 7.51
N VAL A 416 -33.10 14.86 7.00
CA VAL A 416 -33.69 13.57 7.39
C VAL A 416 -33.07 13.16 8.74
N LYS A 417 -33.84 13.37 9.81
CA LYS A 417 -33.55 12.82 11.14
C LYS A 417 -33.56 11.29 11.06
N TRP A 418 -32.49 10.67 11.53
CA TRP A 418 -32.43 9.25 11.86
C TRP A 418 -33.54 8.92 12.88
N MET A 419 -34.59 8.20 12.47
CA MET A 419 -35.47 7.54 13.42
C MET A 419 -34.79 6.25 13.88
N LYS A 420 -34.25 6.27 15.11
CA LYS A 420 -33.97 5.04 15.86
C LYS A 420 -35.31 4.35 16.13
N MET A 421 -35.54 3.18 15.52
CA MET A 421 -36.57 2.27 15.99
C MET A 421 -36.10 1.66 17.32
N ASN A 422 -36.50 2.27 18.44
CA ASN A 422 -36.47 1.62 19.74
C ASN A 422 -37.89 1.21 20.14
N GLN A 423 -38.08 -0.10 20.25
CA GLN A 423 -38.97 -0.81 21.17
C GLN A 423 -40.45 -0.36 21.24
N ILE A 424 -41.32 -1.17 20.64
CA ILE A 424 -42.67 -1.39 21.19
C ILE A 424 -42.76 -2.88 21.53
N CYS A 425 -42.38 -3.21 22.77
CA CYS A 425 -42.90 -4.35 23.51
C CYS A 425 -43.72 -3.77 24.66
N LYS A 426 -45.04 -3.75 24.50
CA LYS A 426 -46.07 -4.12 25.49
C LYS A 426 -47.45 -3.94 24.90
#